data_AF-A0A930EN65-F1
#
_entry.id   AF-A0A930EN65-F1
#
_cell.length_a   1.000
_cell.length_b   1.000
_cell.length_c   1.000
_cell.angle_alpha   90.00
_cell.angle_beta   90.00
_cell.angle_gamma   90.00
#
_symmetry.space_group_name_H-M   'P 1'
#
loop_
_entity.id
_entity.type
_entity.pdbx_description
1 polymer ?
#
loop_
_entity_poly.entity_id
_entity_poly.type
_entity_poly.pdbx_seq_one_letter_code
_entity_poly.pdbx_strand_id
1 'polypeptide(L)' 'MNHSELQIGEKAIILHVNGTGQFRKRILEMGFVHGKEVTAVHGAPMQD' A
#
# COMPACT_ATOMS: atom_id res chain seq x y z
N MET A 1 -8.12 -9.47 -2.83
CA MET A 1 -8.20 -8.00 -2.88
C MET A 1 -6.78 -7.49 -3.00
N ASN A 2 -6.33 -7.25 -4.23
CA ASN A 2 -5.02 -6.67 -4.53
C ASN A 2 -5.12 -5.13 -4.35
N HIS A 3 -4.00 -4.46 -4.09
CA HIS A 3 -3.92 -3.01 -3.88
C HIS A 3 -4.62 -2.17 -4.97
N SER A 4 -4.79 -2.69 -6.19
CA SER A 4 -5.36 -2.01 -7.34
C SER A 4 -6.90 -1.87 -7.35
N GLU A 5 -7.60 -2.37 -6.33
CA GLU A 5 -9.07 -2.34 -6.25
C GLU A 5 -9.61 -1.25 -5.30
N LEU A 6 -8.75 -0.56 -4.54
CA LEU A 6 -9.16 0.49 -3.60
C LEU A 6 -9.58 1.77 -4.34
N GLN A 7 -10.81 2.22 -4.08
CA GLN A 7 -11.28 3.50 -4.61
C GLN A 7 -10.65 4.67 -3.82
N ILE A 8 -10.49 5.82 -4.46
CA ILE A 8 -10.01 7.03 -3.78
C ILE A 8 -10.96 7.38 -2.63
N GLY A 9 -10.40 7.63 -1.45
CA GLY A 9 -11.13 7.87 -0.21
C GLY A 9 -11.46 6.62 0.59
N GLU A 10 -11.25 5.43 0.02
CA GLU A 10 -11.49 4.16 0.70
C GLU A 10 -10.33 3.79 1.63
N LYS A 11 -10.68 3.09 2.72
CA LYS A 11 -9.75 2.62 3.74
C LYS A 11 -9.55 1.12 3.64
N ALA A 12 -8.33 0.66 3.84
CA ALA A 12 -8.00 -0.75 3.93
C ALA A 12 -6.98 -1.04 5.02
N ILE A 13 -6.95 -2.31 5.45
CA ILE A 13 -5.93 -2.84 6.35
C ILE A 13 -4.85 -3.54 5.53
N ILE A 14 -3.58 -3.26 5.84
CA ILE A 14 -2.45 -3.94 5.22
C ILE A 14 -2.39 -5.39 5.73
N LEU A 15 -2.68 -6.35 4.86
CA LEU A 15 -2.57 -7.78 5.17
C LEU A 15 -1.16 -8.32 4.90
N HIS A 16 -0.54 -7.94 3.78
CA HIS A 16 0.80 -8.38 3.43
C HIS A 16 1.54 -7.27 2.68
N VAL A 17 2.85 -7.19 2.91
CA VAL A 17 3.76 -6.29 2.16
C VAL A 17 4.66 -7.15 1.30
N ASN A 18 4.39 -7.14 -0.01
CA ASN A 18 5.19 -7.84 -1.00
C ASN A 18 6.31 -6.94 -1.51
N GLY A 19 7.46 -7.52 -1.84
CA GLY A 19 8.64 -6.80 -2.32
C GLY A 19 9.94 -7.40 -1.79
N THR A 20 11.03 -7.16 -2.51
CA THR A 20 12.36 -7.70 -2.17
C THR A 20 13.35 -6.58 -1.83
N GLY A 21 14.38 -6.93 -1.06
CA GLY A 21 15.55 -6.08 -0.80
C GLY A 21 15.23 -4.67 -0.28
N GLN A 22 15.87 -3.67 -0.89
CA GLN A 22 15.83 -2.27 -0.45
C GLN A 22 14.43 -1.65 -0.57
N PHE A 23 13.64 -2.07 -1.56
CA PHE A 23 12.27 -1.58 -1.74
C PHE A 23 11.40 -1.95 -0.54
N ARG A 24 11.43 -3.23 -0.12
CA ARG A 24 10.68 -3.67 1.07
C ARG A 24 11.09 -2.88 2.31
N LYS A 25 12.39 -2.65 2.50
CA LYS A 25 12.90 -1.87 3.64
C LYS A 25 12.32 -0.46 3.65
N ARG A 26 12.30 0.22 2.49
CA ARG A 26 11.77 1.58 2.36
C ARG A 26 10.27 1.66 2.64
N ILE A 27 9.48 0.72 2.12
CA ILE A 27 8.03 0.65 2.36
C ILE A 27 7.72 0.46 3.87
N LEU A 28 8.47 -0.41 4.54
CA LEU A 28 8.35 -0.60 5.99
C LEU A 28 8.73 0.65 6.79
N GLU A 29 9.81 1.35 6.41
CA GLU A 29 10.23 2.62 7.02
C GLU A 29 9.16 3.72 6.88
N MET A 30 8.39 3.71 5.79
CA MET A 30 7.25 4.62 5.60
C MET A 30 6.02 4.24 6.44
N GLY A 31 6.06 3.13 7.18
CA GLY A 31 4.98 2.70 8.06
C GLY A 31 3.93 1.81 7.41
N PHE A 32 4.18 1.32 6.19
CA PHE A 32 3.37 0.28 5.57
C PHE A 32 3.71 -1.07 6.19
N VAL A 33 3.05 -1.40 7.30
CA VAL A 33 3.25 -2.63 8.08
C VAL A 33 1.92 -3.37 8.26
N HIS A 34 1.98 -4.67 8.53
CA HIS A 34 0.80 -5.50 8.75
C HIS A 34 -0.12 -4.91 9.84
N GLY A 35 -1.43 -4.91 9.59
CA GLY A 35 -2.46 -4.46 10.52
C GLY A 35 -2.68 -2.94 10.59
N LYS A 36 -1.89 -2.14 9.88
CA LYS A 36 -2.12 -0.69 9.76
C LYS A 36 -3.26 -0.39 8.79
N GLU A 37 -4.12 0.55 9.18
CA GLU A 37 -5.09 1.19 8.30
C GLU A 37 -4.38 2.22 7.39
N VAL A 38 -4.70 2.17 6.10
CA VAL A 38 -4.28 3.13 5.09
C VAL A 38 -5.50 3.64 4.33
N THR A 39 -5.41 4.86 3.81
CA THR A 39 -6.46 5.47 2.99
C THR A 39 -5.90 5.74 1.60
N ALA A 40 -6.63 5.36 0.56
CA ALA A 40 -6.25 5.67 -0.81
C ALA A 40 -6.48 7.17 -1.08
N VAL A 41 -5.39 7.93 -1.19
CA VAL A 41 -5.46 9.40 -1.33
C VAL A 41 -5.39 9.83 -2.80
N HIS A 42 -4.68 9.08 -3.64
CA HIS A 42 -4.57 9.33 -5.07
C HIS A 42 -4.23 8.03 -5.79
N GLY A 43 -4.83 7.80 -6.97
CA GLY A 43 -4.38 6.75 -7.87
C GLY A 43 -3.06 7.16 -8.53
N ALA A 44 -2.16 6.22 -8.79
CA ALA A 44 -0.94 6.54 -9.52
C ALA A 44 -1.31 7.14 -10.91
N PRO A 45 -0.69 8.25 -11.34
CA PRO A 45 -1.01 8.91 -12.61
C PRO A 45 -0.59 8.08 -13.84
N MET A 46 0.29 7.09 -13.66
CA MET A 46 0.60 6.09 -14.66
C MET A 46 0.04 4.77 -14.14
N GLN A 47 -0.90 4.19 -14.89
CA GLN A 47 -1.45 2.85 -14.63
C GLN A 47 -0.35 1.81 -14.89
N ASP A 48 0.42 1.48 -13.87
CA ASP A 48 1.22 0.24 -13.80
C ASP A 48 0.62 -0.69 -12.74
#